data_AF-A0A833W6T4-F1
#
_entry.id   AF-A0A833W6T4-F1
#
_cell.length_a   1.000
_cell.length_b   1.000
_cell.length_c   1.000
_cell.angle_alpha   90.00
_cell.angle_beta   90.00
_cell.angle_gamma   90.00
#
_symmetry.space_group_name_H-M   'P 1'
#
loop_
_entity.id
_entity.type
_entity.pdbx_description
1 polymer ?
#
loop_
_entity_poly.entity_id
_entity_poly.type
_entity_poly.pdbx_seq_one_letter_code
_entity_poly.pdbx_strand_id
1 'polypeptide(L)'
;MVRVSGAANWWFNVSGVQIEPVSAWTPNFAQYGTGVQFPWENRPWNNHSTRLLVQDFLIDKRPVTNAQYSAFLKASGYSFNSLDRFLLHWENRQGAPASWTVSPSLAHSPVVNVALENAQAYAKFYSKRLPHDWEWQYVASNGERPKEKKAILAELEATKKELLKAQYRVSVSVQTRLREIEIPVPDWVEKETQGKKRQRSTSSTSSTSSTSSKKAKPPKGITPPN
;
A
#
# COMPACT_ATOMS: atom_id res chain seq x y z
N MET A 1 -14.73 6.65 -4.07
CA MET A 1 -13.42 6.51 -3.39
C MET A 1 -13.09 5.04 -3.18
N VAL A 2 -11.81 4.71 -3.10
CA VAL A 2 -11.26 3.38 -2.82
C VAL A 2 -10.41 3.49 -1.56
N ARG A 3 -10.49 2.49 -0.68
CA ARG A 3 -9.64 2.41 0.52
C ARG A 3 -8.25 1.94 0.14
N VAL A 4 -7.25 2.67 0.63
CA VAL A 4 -5.83 2.34 0.52
C VAL A 4 -5.35 1.96 1.91
N SER A 5 -4.81 0.74 2.03
CA SER A 5 -4.15 0.30 3.26
C SER A 5 -2.76 0.92 3.34
N GLY A 6 -2.50 1.62 4.43
CA GLY A 6 -1.23 2.27 4.72
C GLY A 6 -0.10 1.31 5.04
N ALA A 7 1.06 1.87 5.38
CA ALA A 7 2.26 1.13 5.76
C ALA A 7 3.01 1.90 6.86
N ALA A 8 3.51 1.18 7.87
CA ALA A 8 4.13 1.79 9.05
C ALA A 8 5.54 2.36 8.79
N ASN A 9 6.23 1.89 7.75
CA ASN A 9 7.63 2.20 7.50
C ASN A 9 7.96 2.25 6.00
N TRP A 10 7.09 2.90 5.22
CA TRP A 10 7.27 2.96 3.77
C TRP A 10 8.44 3.86 3.40
N TRP A 11 9.26 3.42 2.45
CA TRP A 11 10.39 4.20 1.99
C TRP A 11 9.96 5.16 0.88
N PHE A 12 9.80 6.43 1.24
CA PHE A 12 9.65 7.50 0.28
C PHE A 12 11.03 7.89 -0.22
N ASN A 13 11.30 7.67 -1.51
CA ASN A 13 12.57 8.01 -2.13
C ASN A 13 12.33 8.58 -3.53
N VAL A 14 12.58 9.88 -3.70
CA VAL A 14 12.40 10.62 -4.95
C VAL A 14 13.65 11.48 -5.19
N SER A 15 14.22 11.38 -6.37
CA SER A 15 15.34 12.21 -6.81
C SER A 15 14.99 12.94 -8.10
N GLY A 16 15.00 14.27 -8.06
CA GLY A 16 14.87 15.11 -9.24
C GLY A 16 16.15 15.13 -10.05
N VAL A 17 16.02 15.12 -11.38
CA VAL A 17 17.13 15.35 -12.30
C VAL A 17 17.27 16.87 -12.48
N GLN A 18 18.38 17.44 -12.03
CA GLN A 18 18.71 18.83 -12.31
C GLN A 18 19.40 18.88 -13.68
N ILE A 19 18.73 19.46 -14.67
CA ILE A 19 19.20 19.40 -16.06
C ILE A 19 20.46 20.27 -16.25
N GLU A 20 20.61 21.42 -15.58
CA GLU A 20 21.86 22.19 -15.61
C GLU A 20 22.06 23.05 -14.34
N PRO A 21 22.94 22.69 -13.39
CA PRO A 21 23.50 23.66 -12.46
C PRO A 21 24.66 24.36 -13.16
N VAL A 22 24.40 25.43 -13.91
CA VAL A 22 25.49 26.31 -14.31
C VAL A 22 25.96 27.01 -13.05
N SER A 23 27.11 26.59 -12.51
CA SER A 23 27.67 27.13 -11.26
C SER A 23 27.87 28.64 -11.31
N ALA A 24 28.10 29.20 -12.50
CA ALA A 24 28.15 30.65 -12.71
C ALA A 24 26.80 31.36 -12.48
N TRP A 25 25.66 30.69 -12.65
CA TRP A 25 24.31 31.26 -12.53
C TRP A 25 23.62 30.87 -11.22
N THR A 26 24.06 29.77 -10.61
CA THR A 26 23.55 29.25 -9.34
C THR A 26 24.69 28.93 -8.36
N PRO A 27 25.58 29.89 -8.05
CA PRO A 27 26.81 29.62 -7.29
C PRO A 27 26.54 29.08 -5.88
N ASN A 28 25.40 29.43 -5.29
CA ASN A 28 25.05 29.03 -3.93
C ASN A 28 24.03 27.88 -3.88
N PHE A 29 23.81 27.14 -4.98
CA PHE A 29 22.79 26.07 -5.01
C PHE A 29 23.06 24.97 -3.97
N ALA A 30 24.33 24.68 -3.68
CA ALA A 30 24.71 23.71 -2.66
C ALA A 30 24.33 24.16 -1.23
N GLN A 31 24.23 25.47 -1.00
CA GLN A 31 23.90 26.06 0.31
C GLN A 31 22.39 26.23 0.48
N TYR A 32 21.69 26.77 -0.52
CA TYR A 32 20.26 27.09 -0.43
C TYR A 32 19.34 26.00 -1.01
N GLY A 33 19.90 25.04 -1.76
CA GLY A 33 19.15 23.97 -2.41
C GLY A 33 18.38 24.42 -3.64
N THR A 34 17.97 23.46 -4.45
CA THR A 34 17.11 23.65 -5.62
C THR A 34 16.03 22.56 -5.58
N GLY A 35 14.75 22.94 -5.71
CA GLY A 35 13.64 21.99 -5.73
C GLY A 35 12.51 22.31 -4.75
N VAL A 36 11.72 21.29 -4.44
CA VAL A 36 10.63 21.35 -3.46
C VAL A 36 11.24 21.16 -2.06
N GLN A 37 10.57 21.64 -1.02
CA GLN A 37 10.90 21.33 0.37
C GLN A 37 9.74 20.56 0.99
N PHE A 38 10.00 19.36 1.49
CA PHE A 38 9.00 18.62 2.25
C PHE A 38 8.97 19.05 3.73
N PRO A 39 7.85 18.81 4.46
CA PRO A 39 7.71 19.22 5.85
C PRO A 39 8.77 18.67 6.81
N TRP A 40 9.40 17.54 6.48
CA TRP A 40 10.45 16.90 7.29
C TRP A 40 11.87 17.37 6.92
N GLU A 41 12.01 18.33 6.01
CA GLU A 41 13.30 18.79 5.50
C GLU A 41 13.61 20.19 6.01
N ASN A 42 14.88 20.42 6.35
CA ASN A 42 15.33 21.72 6.85
C ASN A 42 15.55 22.76 5.74
N ARG A 43 15.58 22.32 4.47
CA ARG A 43 15.75 23.19 3.31
C ARG A 43 15.22 22.52 2.04
N PRO A 44 14.94 23.29 0.98
CA PRO A 44 14.66 22.73 -0.34
C PRO A 44 15.83 21.85 -0.80
N TRP A 45 15.52 20.75 -1.45
CA TRP A 45 16.51 19.82 -2.01
C TRP A 45 15.88 19.10 -3.22
N ASN A 46 16.67 18.47 -4.10
CA ASN A 46 16.19 17.69 -5.25
C ASN A 46 16.04 16.17 -4.99
N ASN A 47 16.88 15.61 -4.14
CA ASN A 47 16.77 14.30 -3.50
C ASN A 47 16.02 14.34 -2.15
N HIS A 48 14.99 13.51 -2.04
CA HIS A 48 14.13 13.36 -0.88
C HIS A 48 14.07 11.88 -0.50
N SER A 49 14.59 11.51 0.67
CA SER A 49 14.59 10.13 1.14
C SER A 49 14.26 10.08 2.62
N THR A 50 13.14 9.44 2.96
CA THR A 50 12.72 9.26 4.34
C THR A 50 11.81 8.06 4.50
N ARG A 51 11.72 7.53 5.73
CA ARG A 51 10.76 6.50 6.10
C ARG A 51 9.51 7.16 6.67
N LEU A 52 8.37 6.91 6.05
CA LEU A 52 7.09 7.51 6.43
C LEU A 52 6.12 6.46 6.95
N LEU A 53 5.37 6.84 7.99
CA LEU A 53 4.09 6.22 8.31
C LEU A 53 3.05 6.75 7.33
N VAL A 54 2.57 5.89 6.45
CA VAL A 54 1.39 6.17 5.62
C VAL A 54 0.19 5.55 6.34
N GLN A 55 -0.75 6.37 6.78
CA GLN A 55 -1.98 5.88 7.42
C GLN A 55 -2.93 5.27 6.38
N ASP A 56 -4.01 4.64 6.83
CA ASP A 56 -5.09 4.26 5.95
C ASP A 56 -5.84 5.51 5.48
N PHE A 57 -6.16 5.59 4.19
CA PHE A 57 -6.92 6.71 3.64
C PHE A 57 -7.81 6.28 2.47
N LEU A 58 -8.67 7.21 2.05
CA LEU A 58 -9.54 7.06 0.90
C LEU A 58 -9.03 7.96 -0.22
N ILE A 59 -8.94 7.43 -1.44
CA ILE A 59 -8.59 8.20 -2.64
C ILE A 59 -9.60 7.93 -3.75
N ASP A 60 -9.85 8.90 -4.62
CA ASP A 60 -10.69 8.69 -5.78
C ASP A 60 -9.97 7.82 -6.82
N LYS A 61 -10.68 6.83 -7.39
CA LYS A 61 -10.12 5.89 -8.39
C LYS A 61 -9.77 6.58 -9.71
N ARG A 62 -10.43 7.70 -9.99
CA ARG A 62 -10.31 8.47 -11.23
C ARG A 62 -10.22 9.94 -10.89
N PRO A 63 -9.57 10.76 -11.74
CA PRO A 63 -9.65 12.20 -11.63
C PRO A 63 -11.10 12.70 -11.62
N VAL A 64 -11.31 13.86 -11.02
CA VAL A 64 -12.62 14.54 -11.05
C VAL A 64 -13.00 14.85 -12.49
N THR A 65 -14.22 14.50 -12.89
CA THR A 65 -14.71 14.71 -14.25
C THR A 65 -15.35 16.08 -14.44
N ASN A 66 -15.46 16.55 -15.69
CA ASN A 66 -16.18 17.79 -15.99
C ASN A 66 -17.64 17.76 -15.52
N ALA A 67 -18.33 16.62 -15.66
CA ALA A 67 -19.70 16.47 -15.18
C ALA A 67 -19.82 16.65 -13.66
N GLN A 68 -18.90 16.05 -12.89
CA GLN A 68 -18.87 16.19 -11.43
C GLN A 68 -18.57 17.65 -11.02
N TYR A 69 -17.65 18.30 -11.72
CA TYR A 69 -17.30 19.68 -11.45
C TYR A 69 -18.46 20.64 -11.80
N SER A 70 -19.21 20.37 -12.88
CA SER A 70 -20.41 21.14 -13.25
C SER A 70 -21.49 21.04 -12.19
N ALA A 71 -21.72 19.84 -11.64
CA ALA A 71 -22.65 19.65 -10.52
C ALA A 71 -22.23 20.45 -9.28
N PHE A 72 -20.92 20.49 -8.97
CA PHE A 72 -20.37 21.32 -7.90
C PHE A 72 -20.65 22.82 -8.14
N LEU A 73 -20.35 23.36 -9.32
CA LEU A 73 -20.54 24.78 -9.61
C LEU A 73 -22.02 25.19 -9.48
N LYS A 74 -22.93 24.34 -9.95
CA LYS A 74 -24.38 24.56 -9.86
C LYS A 74 -24.91 24.50 -8.42
N ALA A 75 -24.42 23.55 -7.62
CA ALA A 75 -24.90 23.33 -6.26
C ALA A 75 -24.29 24.31 -5.24
N SER A 76 -23.03 24.69 -5.41
CA SER A 76 -22.30 25.53 -4.46
C SER A 76 -22.48 27.03 -4.69
N GLY A 77 -22.82 27.45 -5.91
CA GLY A 77 -22.75 28.86 -6.30
C GLY A 77 -21.33 29.43 -6.24
N TYR A 78 -20.30 28.57 -6.28
CA TYR A 78 -18.90 28.97 -6.13
C TYR A 78 -18.47 30.01 -7.17
N SER A 79 -17.92 31.13 -6.69
CA SER A 79 -17.21 32.12 -7.49
C SER A 79 -15.71 31.93 -7.36
N PHE A 80 -14.99 32.04 -8.47
CA PHE A 80 -13.54 31.96 -8.52
C PHE A 80 -12.92 33.37 -8.46
N ASN A 81 -11.73 33.48 -7.89
CA ASN A 81 -10.90 34.68 -8.06
C ASN A 81 -10.35 34.66 -9.50
N SER A 82 -10.48 35.77 -10.22
CA SER A 82 -10.29 35.84 -11.68
C SER A 82 -8.96 35.22 -12.11
N LEU A 83 -9.04 34.15 -12.90
CA LEU A 83 -7.93 33.59 -13.67
C LEU A 83 -8.42 33.46 -15.11
N ASP A 84 -7.77 34.14 -16.05
CA ASP A 84 -8.17 34.20 -17.48
C ASP A 84 -8.34 32.82 -18.13
N ARG A 85 -7.69 31.80 -17.56
CA ARG A 85 -7.70 30.43 -18.07
C ARG A 85 -8.64 29.48 -17.33
N PHE A 86 -9.36 29.93 -16.31
CA PHE A 86 -10.24 29.04 -15.54
C PHE A 86 -11.27 28.35 -16.45
N LEU A 87 -11.26 27.02 -16.44
CA LEU A 87 -12.10 26.16 -17.29
C LEU A 87 -12.12 26.59 -18.77
N LEU A 88 -10.96 26.89 -19.35
CA LEU A 88 -10.81 27.40 -20.71
C LEU A 88 -11.51 26.57 -21.80
N HIS A 89 -11.64 25.26 -21.57
CA HIS A 89 -12.26 24.29 -22.48
C HIS A 89 -13.79 24.22 -22.38
N TRP A 90 -14.42 25.06 -21.55
CA TRP A 90 -15.88 25.12 -21.41
C TRP A 90 -16.50 26.19 -22.31
N GLU A 91 -17.77 26.02 -22.59
CA GLU A 91 -18.59 26.86 -23.47
C GLU A 91 -19.50 27.79 -22.66
N ASN A 92 -20.02 28.84 -23.31
CA ASN A 92 -20.93 29.82 -22.70
C ASN A 92 -20.39 30.44 -21.41
N ARG A 93 -19.10 30.81 -21.41
CA ARG A 93 -18.38 31.33 -20.24
C ARG A 93 -18.72 32.78 -19.87
N GLN A 94 -19.84 33.30 -20.37
CA GLN A 94 -20.37 34.61 -20.01
C GLN A 94 -21.22 34.48 -18.73
N GLY A 95 -20.92 35.29 -17.71
CA GLY A 95 -21.64 35.28 -16.44
C GLY A 95 -21.11 34.23 -15.45
N ALA A 96 -21.97 33.79 -14.53
CA ALA A 96 -21.59 32.95 -13.42
C ALA A 96 -21.15 31.54 -13.86
N PRO A 97 -20.17 30.90 -13.19
CA PRO A 97 -19.71 29.54 -13.51
C PRO A 97 -20.81 28.47 -13.58
N ALA A 98 -21.90 28.69 -12.84
CA ALA A 98 -23.04 27.77 -12.83
C ALA A 98 -23.79 27.71 -14.17
N SER A 99 -23.71 28.75 -15.00
CA SER A 99 -24.35 28.78 -16.33
C SER A 99 -23.47 28.21 -17.45
N TRP A 100 -22.20 27.94 -17.17
CA TRP A 100 -21.26 27.44 -18.18
C TRP A 100 -21.56 25.97 -18.52
N THR A 101 -21.31 25.61 -19.78
CA THR A 101 -21.63 24.29 -20.31
C THR A 101 -20.38 23.56 -20.78
N VAL A 102 -20.42 22.23 -20.74
CA VAL A 102 -19.37 21.36 -21.29
C VAL A 102 -19.96 20.50 -22.39
N SER A 103 -19.21 20.32 -23.48
CA SER A 103 -19.61 19.43 -24.56
C SER A 103 -19.87 17.99 -24.02
N PRO A 104 -20.92 17.29 -24.47
CA PRO A 104 -21.24 15.95 -23.98
C PRO A 104 -20.09 14.93 -24.10
N SER A 105 -19.23 15.09 -25.11
CA SER A 105 -18.05 14.23 -25.33
C SER A 105 -16.99 14.38 -24.23
N LEU A 106 -16.91 15.55 -23.57
CA LEU A 106 -15.94 15.86 -22.53
C LEU A 106 -16.49 15.64 -21.11
N ALA A 107 -17.78 15.29 -20.96
CA ALA A 107 -18.43 15.14 -19.66
C ALA A 107 -17.72 14.15 -18.72
N HIS A 108 -17.18 13.06 -19.28
CA HIS A 108 -16.46 12.01 -18.55
C HIS A 108 -14.94 12.21 -18.52
N SER A 109 -14.43 13.20 -19.24
CA SER A 109 -13.01 13.55 -19.23
C SER A 109 -12.63 14.26 -17.94
N PRO A 110 -11.37 14.14 -17.48
CA PRO A 110 -10.87 14.90 -16.35
C PRO A 110 -11.07 16.40 -16.55
N VAL A 111 -11.47 17.09 -15.48
CA VAL A 111 -11.51 18.54 -15.47
C VAL A 111 -10.07 19.09 -15.51
N VAL A 112 -9.85 20.08 -16.37
CA VAL A 112 -8.54 20.74 -16.55
C VAL A 112 -8.69 22.25 -16.41
N ASN A 113 -7.57 22.98 -16.38
CA ASN A 113 -7.54 24.42 -16.16
C ASN A 113 -8.19 24.85 -14.83
N VAL A 114 -7.90 24.08 -13.77
CA VAL A 114 -8.36 24.32 -12.40
C VAL A 114 -7.14 24.67 -11.55
N ALA A 115 -7.17 25.84 -10.93
CA ALA A 115 -6.15 26.27 -9.98
C ALA A 115 -6.24 25.49 -8.65
N LEU A 116 -5.18 25.56 -7.84
CA LEU A 116 -5.08 24.82 -6.58
C LEU A 116 -6.23 25.18 -5.62
N GLU A 117 -6.54 26.47 -5.50
CA GLU A 117 -7.58 27.00 -4.60
C GLU A 117 -8.96 26.48 -5.01
N ASN A 118 -9.21 26.40 -6.31
CA ASN A 118 -10.46 25.87 -6.87
C ASN A 118 -10.58 24.35 -6.61
N ALA A 119 -9.49 23.60 -6.74
CA ALA A 119 -9.47 22.17 -6.43
C ALA A 119 -9.67 21.92 -4.92
N GLN A 120 -9.10 22.76 -4.05
CA GLN A 120 -9.33 22.72 -2.61
C GLN A 120 -10.78 23.06 -2.25
N ALA A 121 -11.38 24.07 -2.90
CA ALA A 121 -12.78 24.42 -2.71
C ALA A 121 -13.73 23.28 -3.09
N TYR A 122 -13.49 22.63 -4.23
CA TYR A 122 -14.22 21.43 -4.64
C TYR A 122 -14.09 20.29 -3.62
N ALA A 123 -12.87 20.01 -3.16
CA ALA A 123 -12.63 18.97 -2.17
C ALA A 123 -13.39 19.28 -0.87
N LYS A 124 -13.27 20.51 -0.36
CA LYS A 124 -13.94 20.97 0.86
C LYS A 124 -15.46 20.86 0.76
N PHE A 125 -16.05 21.22 -0.39
CA PHE A 125 -17.50 21.12 -0.62
C PHE A 125 -18.03 19.69 -0.42
N TYR A 126 -17.26 18.68 -0.87
CA TYR A 126 -17.60 17.27 -0.67
C TYR A 126 -17.03 16.66 0.62
N SER A 127 -16.56 17.49 1.56
CA SER A 127 -15.89 17.02 2.79
C SER A 127 -14.70 16.08 2.52
N LYS A 128 -13.99 16.34 1.42
CA LYS A 128 -12.75 15.67 1.01
C LYS A 128 -11.55 16.60 1.23
N ARG A 129 -10.36 16.11 0.92
CA ARG A 129 -9.12 16.90 0.83
C ARG A 129 -8.31 16.49 -0.39
N LEU A 130 -7.34 17.33 -0.76
CA LEU A 130 -6.31 16.90 -1.69
C LEU A 130 -5.35 15.90 -1.01
N PRO A 131 -4.85 14.91 -1.76
CA PRO A 131 -3.81 14.02 -1.27
C PRO A 131 -2.51 14.80 -1.07
N HIS A 132 -1.72 14.39 -0.08
CA HIS A 132 -0.34 14.83 0.01
C HIS A 132 0.52 14.13 -1.05
N ASP A 133 1.64 14.74 -1.44
CA ASP A 133 2.52 14.19 -2.48
C ASP A 133 2.99 12.77 -2.15
N TRP A 134 3.32 12.48 -0.88
CA TRP A 134 3.73 11.14 -0.45
C TRP A 134 2.59 10.12 -0.49
N GLU A 135 1.34 10.52 -0.22
CA GLU A 135 0.17 9.65 -0.36
C GLU A 135 -0.09 9.33 -1.83
N TRP A 136 0.05 10.34 -2.69
CA TRP A 136 -0.10 10.19 -4.14
C TRP A 136 0.98 9.27 -4.71
N GLN A 137 2.24 9.49 -4.33
CA GLN A 137 3.37 8.63 -4.70
C GLN A 137 3.21 7.20 -4.16
N TYR A 138 2.70 7.02 -2.93
CA TYR A 138 2.44 5.70 -2.35
C TYR A 138 1.44 4.91 -3.21
N VAL A 139 0.34 5.55 -3.63
CA VAL A 139 -0.66 4.92 -4.49
C VAL A 139 -0.10 4.67 -5.90
N ALA A 140 0.58 5.65 -6.49
CA ALA A 140 1.14 5.55 -7.85
C ALA A 140 2.24 4.49 -7.96
N SER A 141 3.02 4.27 -6.90
CA SER A 141 4.06 3.24 -6.83
C SER A 141 3.55 1.85 -6.44
N ASN A 142 2.23 1.69 -6.25
CA ASN A 142 1.58 0.46 -5.81
C ASN A 142 2.04 0.01 -4.40
N GLY A 143 2.28 0.96 -3.50
CA GLY A 143 2.62 0.73 -2.09
C GLY A 143 4.09 0.35 -1.84
N GLU A 144 4.33 -0.59 -0.91
CA GLU A 144 5.66 -1.19 -0.75
C GLU A 144 6.04 -1.97 -2.00
N ARG A 145 7.17 -1.60 -2.64
CA ARG A 145 7.71 -2.34 -3.79
C ARG A 145 7.81 -3.83 -3.46
N PRO A 146 7.04 -4.72 -4.13
CA PRO A 146 7.03 -6.15 -3.80
C PRO A 146 8.42 -6.79 -3.92
N LYS A 147 9.24 -6.29 -4.86
CA LYS A 147 10.62 -6.76 -5.09
C LYS A 147 11.52 -6.47 -3.90
N GLU A 148 11.43 -5.29 -3.31
CA GLU A 148 12.24 -4.92 -2.15
C GLU A 148 11.79 -5.63 -0.89
N LYS A 149 10.47 -5.73 -0.68
CA LYS A 149 9.94 -6.53 0.42
C LYS A 149 10.43 -7.98 0.34
N LYS A 150 10.41 -8.59 -0.85
CA LYS A 150 10.89 -9.96 -1.06
C LYS A 150 12.41 -10.08 -0.86
N ALA A 151 13.18 -9.10 -1.32
CA ALA A 151 14.63 -9.07 -1.12
C ALA A 151 15.00 -8.91 0.36
N ILE A 152 14.38 -7.96 1.06
CA ILE A 152 14.58 -7.74 2.49
C ILE A 152 14.15 -8.98 3.28
N LEU A 153 13.01 -9.61 2.95
CA LEU A 153 12.60 -10.86 3.60
C LEU A 153 13.65 -11.97 3.41
N ALA A 154 14.15 -12.13 2.18
CA ALA A 154 15.16 -13.14 1.88
C ALA A 154 16.47 -12.89 2.64
N GLU A 155 16.90 -11.63 2.74
CA GLU A 155 18.07 -11.23 3.52
C GLU A 155 17.86 -11.43 5.03
N LEU A 156 16.66 -11.11 5.55
CA LEU A 156 16.26 -11.38 6.93
C LEU A 156 16.24 -12.87 7.26
N GLU A 157 15.76 -13.72 6.33
CA GLU A 157 15.79 -15.17 6.52
C GLU A 157 17.20 -15.73 6.45
N ALA A 158 18.05 -15.24 5.55
CA ALA A 158 19.44 -15.63 5.45
C ALA A 158 20.23 -15.26 6.73
N THR A 159 20.05 -14.04 7.23
CA THR A 159 20.67 -13.58 8.48
C THR A 159 20.15 -14.31 9.70
N LYS A 160 18.83 -14.57 9.80
CA LYS A 160 18.27 -15.44 10.84
C LYS A 160 18.89 -16.83 10.82
N LYS A 161 19.06 -17.42 9.63
CA LYS A 161 19.66 -18.75 9.47
C LYS A 161 21.14 -18.77 9.89
N GLU A 162 21.91 -17.76 9.53
CA GLU A 162 23.31 -17.64 9.96
C GLU A 162 23.43 -17.34 11.46
N LEU A 163 22.57 -16.51 12.05
CA LEU A 163 22.50 -16.32 13.51
C LEU A 163 22.17 -17.62 14.24
N LEU A 164 21.20 -18.38 13.73
CA LEU A 164 20.85 -19.69 14.29
C LEU A 164 22.05 -20.63 14.21
N LYS A 165 22.69 -20.74 13.04
CA LYS A 165 23.90 -21.55 12.85
C LYS A 165 25.06 -21.10 13.75
N ALA A 166 25.23 -19.80 13.97
CA ALA A 166 26.21 -19.24 14.90
C ALA A 166 25.88 -19.59 16.35
N GLN A 167 24.60 -19.52 16.74
CA GLN A 167 24.09 -19.95 18.04
C GLN A 167 24.31 -21.45 18.29
N TYR A 168 24.21 -22.28 17.24
CA TYR A 168 24.56 -23.71 17.26
C TYR A 168 26.08 -24.00 17.19
N ARG A 169 26.90 -23.02 16.76
CA ARG A 169 28.37 -23.11 16.70
C ARG A 169 29.05 -22.72 18.02
N VAL A 170 28.32 -22.08 18.94
CA VAL A 170 28.76 -21.96 20.33
C VAL A 170 28.75 -23.36 20.94
N SER A 171 29.91 -23.80 21.42
CA SER A 171 30.19 -25.17 21.88
C SER A 171 29.05 -25.79 22.70
N VAL A 172 28.75 -27.06 22.41
CA VAL A 172 27.87 -27.93 23.21
C VAL A 172 28.24 -27.89 24.70
N SER A 173 29.50 -27.63 25.05
CA SER A 173 29.95 -27.45 26.44
C SER A 173 29.40 -26.19 27.14
N VAL A 174 29.19 -25.09 26.40
CA VAL A 174 28.60 -23.84 26.91
C VAL A 174 27.08 -23.97 27.00
N GLN A 175 26.46 -24.63 26.01
CA GLN A 175 25.02 -24.95 26.01
C GLN A 175 24.64 -25.98 27.10
N THR A 176 25.58 -26.79 27.57
CA THR A 176 25.37 -27.74 28.67
C THR A 176 25.55 -27.07 30.03
N ARG A 177 26.56 -26.19 30.20
CA ARG A 177 26.70 -25.36 31.42
C ARG A 177 25.56 -24.35 31.62
N LEU A 178 24.95 -23.86 30.54
CA LEU A 178 23.75 -23.00 30.61
C LEU A 178 22.48 -23.77 31.01
N ARG A 179 22.43 -25.10 30.85
CA ARG A 179 21.30 -25.92 31.29
C ARG A 179 21.29 -26.22 32.79
N GLU A 180 22.41 -26.04 33.47
CA GLU A 180 22.53 -26.18 34.93
C GLU A 180 22.21 -24.89 35.69
N ILE A 181 22.08 -23.77 34.97
CA ILE A 181 21.60 -22.51 35.54
C ILE A 181 20.08 -22.53 35.44
N GLU A 182 19.40 -22.84 36.56
CA GLU A 182 17.97 -22.62 36.68
C GLU A 182 17.69 -21.12 36.58
N ILE A 183 17.24 -20.69 35.39
CA ILE A 183 16.65 -19.37 35.20
C ILE A 183 15.13 -19.56 35.38
N PRO A 184 14.51 -18.94 36.39
CA PRO A 184 13.08 -19.08 36.62
C PRO A 184 12.32 -18.54 35.41
N VAL A 185 11.54 -19.41 34.78
CA VAL A 185 10.70 -19.07 33.63
C VAL A 185 9.41 -18.45 34.16
N PRO A 186 9.07 -17.21 33.77
CA PRO A 186 7.81 -16.60 34.19
C PRO A 186 6.59 -17.35 33.63
N ASP A 187 5.58 -17.56 34.46
CA ASP A 187 4.36 -18.35 34.19
C ASP A 187 3.64 -18.06 32.86
N TRP A 188 3.84 -16.86 32.28
CA TRP A 188 3.23 -16.47 31.01
C TRP A 188 3.81 -17.26 29.82
N VAL A 189 5.06 -17.73 29.91
CA VAL A 189 5.73 -18.52 28.86
C VAL A 189 5.24 -19.98 28.85
N GLU A 190 4.92 -20.55 30.01
CA GLU A 190 4.36 -21.91 30.09
C GLU A 190 2.94 -22.00 29.49
N LYS A 191 2.13 -20.93 29.65
CA LYS A 191 0.77 -20.88 29.08
C LYS A 191 0.76 -20.91 27.55
N GLU A 192 1.74 -20.29 26.89
CA GLU A 192 1.85 -20.31 25.41
C GLU A 192 2.24 -21.68 24.86
N THR A 193 3.08 -22.45 25.57
CA THR A 193 3.55 -23.76 25.10
C THR A 193 2.49 -24.85 25.26
N GLN A 194 1.62 -24.77 26.27
CA GLN A 194 0.48 -25.68 26.41
C GLN A 194 -0.62 -25.46 25.36
N GLY A 195 -0.82 -24.21 24.89
CA GLY A 195 -1.78 -23.89 23.82
C GLY A 195 -1.45 -24.56 22.49
N LYS A 196 -0.16 -24.73 22.18
CA LYS A 196 0.33 -25.36 20.94
C LYS A 196 0.22 -26.89 20.95
N LYS A 197 0.20 -27.53 22.13
CA LYS A 197 0.11 -28.99 22.27
C LYS A 197 -1.32 -29.51 22.09
N ARG A 198 -2.35 -28.72 22.45
CA ARG A 198 -3.77 -29.09 22.28
C ARG A 198 -4.24 -29.11 20.82
N GLN A 199 -3.57 -28.40 19.90
CA GLN A 199 -3.94 -28.41 18.48
C GLN A 199 -3.35 -29.57 17.67
N ARG A 200 -2.48 -30.39 18.26
CA ARG A 200 -1.78 -31.47 17.54
C ARG A 200 -2.24 -32.89 17.89
N SER A 201 -3.27 -33.05 18.73
CA SER A 201 -3.78 -34.35 19.18
C SER A 201 -5.26 -34.57 18.82
N THR A 202 -5.64 -34.44 17.55
CA THR A 202 -6.91 -35.01 17.03
C THR A 202 -6.74 -35.45 15.58
N SER A 203 -5.95 -36.51 15.33
CA SER A 203 -6.11 -37.38 14.16
C SER A 203 -5.17 -38.60 14.26
N SER A 204 -5.47 -39.52 15.19
CA SER A 204 -4.97 -40.90 15.12
C SER A 204 -6.18 -41.83 14.91
N THR A 205 -6.38 -42.29 13.69
CA THR A 205 -7.36 -43.34 13.37
C THR A 205 -6.80 -44.67 13.85
N SER A 206 -7.48 -45.28 14.81
CA SER A 206 -7.21 -46.61 15.36
C SER A 206 -7.42 -47.71 14.31
N SER A 207 -6.49 -48.65 14.30
CA SER A 207 -6.61 -49.96 13.66
C SER A 207 -7.74 -50.80 14.26
N THR A 208 -8.39 -51.63 13.45
CA THR A 208 -9.00 -52.90 13.90
C THR A 208 -9.12 -53.85 12.73
N SER A 209 -8.53 -55.03 12.93
CA SER A 209 -8.60 -56.22 12.09
C SER A 209 -9.81 -57.09 12.48
N SER A 210 -10.63 -57.52 11.52
CA SER A 210 -11.34 -58.83 11.58
C SER A 210 -12.07 -59.16 10.26
N THR A 211 -11.50 -60.14 9.55
CA THR A 211 -12.11 -61.33 8.92
C THR A 211 -13.55 -61.32 8.33
N SER A 212 -13.61 -61.77 7.07
CA SER A 212 -14.66 -62.60 6.41
C SER A 212 -16.00 -61.99 5.98
N SER A 213 -16.21 -61.83 4.67
CA SER A 213 -17.08 -62.73 3.87
C SER A 213 -17.35 -62.21 2.45
N LYS A 214 -16.98 -63.06 1.48
CA LYS A 214 -17.57 -63.33 0.16
C LYS A 214 -18.57 -62.31 -0.43
N LYS A 215 -18.26 -61.81 -1.63
CA LYS A 215 -19.32 -61.52 -2.63
C LYS A 215 -18.92 -62.02 -4.02
N ALA A 216 -19.85 -62.81 -4.56
CA ALA A 216 -19.72 -63.66 -5.72
C ALA A 216 -19.66 -62.90 -7.05
N LYS A 217 -18.97 -63.52 -8.00
CA LYS A 217 -18.90 -63.21 -9.43
C LYS A 217 -20.19 -63.71 -10.12
N PRO A 218 -20.83 -62.96 -11.04
CA PRO A 218 -21.97 -63.50 -11.78
C PRO A 218 -21.49 -64.44 -12.91
N PRO A 219 -22.19 -65.55 -13.19
CA PRO A 219 -21.84 -66.45 -14.27
C PRO A 219 -22.39 -65.98 -15.63
N LYS A 220 -21.58 -66.16 -16.67
CA LYS A 220 -21.99 -66.03 -18.07
C LYS A 220 -22.65 -67.35 -18.52
N GLY A 221 -23.94 -67.25 -18.86
CA GLY A 221 -24.50 -67.72 -20.13
C GLY A 221 -24.63 -69.23 -20.42
N ILE A 222 -25.73 -69.51 -21.14
CA ILE A 222 -25.96 -70.61 -22.10
C ILE A 222 -26.72 -71.84 -21.53
N THR A 223 -28.06 -71.69 -21.45
CA THR A 223 -29.14 -72.38 -22.25
C THR A 223 -29.07 -73.90 -22.54
N PRO A 224 -30.13 -74.57 -23.06
CA PRO A 224 -31.60 -74.53 -22.82
C PRO A 224 -32.19 -75.99 -22.77
N PRO A 225 -33.40 -76.31 -23.29
CA PRO A 225 -34.52 -76.86 -22.53
C PRO A 225 -34.74 -78.38 -22.68
N ASN A 226 -35.30 -79.01 -21.64
CA ASN A 226 -36.61 -79.67 -21.60
C ASN A 226 -36.83 -80.24 -20.20
#